data_AF-W9ZDL1-F1
#
_entry.id   AF-W9ZDL1-F1
#
_cell.length_a   1.000
_cell.length_b   1.000
_cell.length_c   1.000
_cell.angle_alpha   90.00
_cell.angle_beta   90.00
_cell.angle_gamma   90.00
#
_symmetry.space_group_name_H-M   'P 1'
#
loop_
_entity.id
_entity.type
_entity.pdbx_description
1 polymer ?
#
loop_
_entity_poly.entity_id
_entity_poly.type
_entity_poly.pdbx_seq_one_letter_code
_entity_poly.pdbx_strand_id
1 'polypeptide(L)'
;MAAQKIQYVNLGKSGLKVSRVILGTMGFGSDKWQQWITDEEASLPILEHAYKNGINTWDTADIYSHGMSERIIAKAIKQYNIPRNKLVLLSKCYNGINEEDSSIPVATFTNDGEMVNQVGLSRKHVFDAVEKSVGRPGTYIDVLQIHRLDRETPREEIMRVLNDVVEKDGLGTLVPVPWQLGSFSRCRTLPRRMDDTSL
;
A
#
# COMPACT_ATOMS: atom_id res chain seq x y z
N MET A 1 28.25 -9.61 20.52
CA MET A 1 28.10 -8.23 19.99
C MET A 1 26.75 -7.71 20.44
N ALA A 2 26.66 -6.48 20.95
CA ALA A 2 25.35 -5.88 21.20
C ALA A 2 24.67 -5.68 19.83
N ALA A 3 23.49 -6.26 19.63
CA ALA A 3 22.70 -6.03 18.43
C ALA A 3 22.46 -4.53 18.29
N GLN A 4 22.86 -3.94 17.16
CA GLN A 4 22.57 -2.55 16.85
C GLN A 4 21.05 -2.36 16.86
N LYS A 5 20.55 -1.51 17.76
CA LYS A 5 19.12 -1.24 17.89
C LYS A 5 18.63 -0.50 16.63
N ILE A 6 17.48 -0.90 16.10
CA ILE A 6 16.87 -0.24 14.95
C ILE A 6 16.68 1.27 15.24
N GLN A 7 16.96 2.10 14.23
CA GLN A 7 16.71 3.55 14.30
C GLN A 7 15.36 3.87 13.68
N TYR A 8 14.64 4.84 14.24
CA TYR A 8 13.38 5.33 13.70
C TYR A 8 13.54 6.76 13.18
N VAL A 9 13.10 7.00 11.94
CA VAL A 9 13.28 8.26 11.21
C VAL A 9 11.94 8.77 10.73
N ASN A 10 11.85 10.08 10.44
CA ASN A 10 10.65 10.64 9.85
C ASN A 10 10.48 10.17 8.40
N LEU A 11 9.25 9.88 7.99
CA LEU A 11 8.93 9.63 6.60
C LEU A 11 8.88 10.97 5.84
N GLY A 12 10.00 11.32 5.22
CA GLY A 12 10.17 12.62 4.57
C GLY A 12 10.05 13.78 5.58
N LYS A 13 9.17 14.73 5.30
CA LYS A 13 8.88 15.88 6.19
C LYS A 13 7.69 15.65 7.12
N SER A 14 7.06 14.48 7.08
CA SER A 14 5.90 14.17 7.91
C SER A 14 6.28 13.93 9.38
N GLY A 15 5.30 14.02 10.28
CA GLY A 15 5.46 13.62 11.69
C GLY A 15 5.53 12.10 11.90
N LEU A 16 5.16 11.30 10.90
CA LEU A 16 5.14 9.84 10.97
C LEU A 16 6.58 9.29 11.07
N LYS A 17 6.83 8.44 12.07
CA LYS A 17 8.10 7.75 12.27
C LYS A 17 8.02 6.34 11.71
N VAL A 18 9.03 5.97 10.92
CA VAL A 18 9.20 4.62 10.34
C VAL A 18 10.53 4.03 10.78
N SER A 19 10.63 2.70 10.79
CA SER A 19 11.92 2.04 10.96
C SER A 19 12.83 2.40 9.78
N ARG A 20 14.12 2.66 10.05
CA ARG A 20 15.08 3.08 9.01
C ARG A 20 15.26 2.03 7.90
N VAL A 21 14.98 0.77 8.24
CA VAL A 21 14.81 -0.32 7.27
C VAL A 21 13.31 -0.63 7.21
N ILE A 22 12.78 -0.77 5.99
CA ILE A 22 11.39 -1.17 5.73
C ILE A 22 11.43 -2.60 5.20
N LEU A 23 10.54 -3.46 5.70
CA LEU A 23 10.38 -4.81 5.17
C LEU A 23 9.44 -4.78 3.96
N GLY A 24 9.97 -5.04 2.78
CA GLY A 24 9.15 -5.26 1.59
C GLY A 24 8.59 -6.69 1.57
N THR A 25 7.30 -6.84 1.29
CA THR A 25 6.59 -8.13 1.33
C THR A 25 6.20 -8.65 -0.05
N MET A 26 6.79 -8.11 -1.12
CA MET A 26 6.57 -8.59 -2.49
C MET A 26 6.90 -10.08 -2.64
N GLY A 27 7.85 -10.58 -1.85
CA GLY A 27 8.25 -11.98 -1.83
C GLY A 27 7.33 -12.91 -1.05
N PHE A 28 6.22 -12.45 -0.47
CA PHE A 28 5.31 -13.27 0.34
C PHE A 28 4.02 -13.55 -0.42
N GLY A 29 3.65 -14.82 -0.55
CA GLY A 29 2.42 -15.20 -1.25
C GLY A 29 2.45 -16.62 -1.78
N SER A 30 2.23 -16.77 -3.09
CA SER A 30 2.27 -18.06 -3.77
C SER A 30 3.35 -18.08 -4.86
N ASP A 31 4.11 -19.17 -4.88
CA ASP A 31 5.07 -19.55 -5.92
C ASP A 31 4.44 -19.71 -7.32
N LYS A 32 3.12 -19.93 -7.38
CA LYS A 32 2.33 -19.91 -8.63
C LYS A 32 2.35 -18.53 -9.30
N TRP A 33 2.46 -17.46 -8.52
CA TRP A 33 2.55 -16.11 -9.06
C TRP A 33 3.93 -15.87 -9.66
N GLN A 34 5.00 -16.15 -8.90
CA GLN A 34 6.38 -16.19 -9.39
C GLN A 34 7.18 -17.22 -8.59
N GLN A 35 8.06 -17.98 -9.25
CA GLN A 35 8.77 -19.12 -8.64
C GLN A 35 9.65 -18.79 -7.43
N TRP A 36 10.08 -17.53 -7.28
CA TRP A 36 10.93 -17.09 -6.16
C TRP A 36 10.12 -16.61 -4.94
N ILE A 37 8.79 -16.62 -5.03
CA ILE A 37 7.92 -16.21 -3.93
C ILE A 37 7.97 -17.25 -2.81
N THR A 38 8.07 -16.74 -1.60
CA THR A 38 8.03 -17.50 -0.36
C THR A 38 6.58 -17.73 0.04
N ASP A 39 6.22 -18.97 0.35
CA ASP A 39 4.89 -19.32 0.80
C ASP A 39 4.56 -18.72 2.17
N GLU A 40 3.31 -18.89 2.61
CA GLU A 40 2.86 -18.37 3.90
C GLU A 40 3.66 -18.94 5.08
N GLU A 41 3.95 -20.25 5.07
CA GLU A 41 4.61 -20.92 6.19
C GLU A 41 6.02 -20.38 6.42
N ALA A 42 6.77 -20.13 5.34
CA ALA A 42 8.09 -19.54 5.41
C ALA A 42 8.07 -18.00 5.58
N SER A 43 7.00 -17.32 5.16
CA SER A 43 6.86 -15.86 5.31
C SER A 43 6.55 -15.42 6.74
N LEU A 44 5.74 -16.19 7.47
CA LEU A 44 5.29 -15.85 8.83
C LEU A 44 6.45 -15.66 9.83
N PRO A 45 7.45 -16.57 9.93
CA PRO A 45 8.60 -16.38 10.80
C PRO A 45 9.44 -15.15 10.45
N ILE A 46 9.49 -14.75 9.17
CA ILE A 46 10.24 -13.56 8.74
C ILE A 46 9.56 -12.30 9.28
N LEU A 47 8.23 -12.21 9.18
CA LEU A 47 7.45 -11.10 9.74
C LEU A 47 7.61 -11.00 11.26
N GLU A 48 7.57 -12.13 11.97
CA GLU A 48 7.81 -12.17 13.41
C GLU A 48 9.22 -11.69 13.77
N HIS A 49 10.23 -12.20 13.06
CA HIS A 49 11.63 -11.83 13.28
C HIS A 49 11.86 -10.33 13.03
N ALA A 50 11.30 -9.79 11.95
CA ALA A 50 11.37 -8.37 11.64
C ALA A 50 10.78 -7.52 12.76
N TYR A 51 9.58 -7.86 13.23
CA TYR A 51 8.94 -7.16 14.35
C TYR A 51 9.75 -7.25 15.65
N LYS A 52 10.26 -8.43 16.01
CA LYS A 52 11.09 -8.64 17.21
C LYS A 52 12.38 -7.82 17.18
N ASN A 53 12.92 -7.56 15.99
CA ASN A 53 14.10 -6.69 15.80
C ASN A 53 13.75 -5.20 15.63
N GLY A 54 12.48 -4.83 15.77
CA GLY A 54 11.99 -3.45 15.70
C GLY A 54 11.80 -2.91 14.28
N ILE A 55 11.84 -3.77 13.26
CA ILE A 55 11.41 -3.40 11.90
C ILE A 55 9.88 -3.37 11.91
N ASN A 56 9.33 -2.20 12.18
CA ASN A 56 7.90 -2.00 12.38
C ASN A 56 7.17 -1.46 11.14
N THR A 57 7.90 -1.11 10.09
CA THR A 57 7.34 -0.59 8.84
C THR A 57 7.37 -1.66 7.78
N TRP A 58 6.20 -2.07 7.30
CA TRP A 58 6.03 -3.14 6.31
C TRP A 58 5.36 -2.59 5.07
N ASP A 59 5.93 -2.92 3.91
CA ASP A 59 5.53 -2.40 2.60
C ASP A 59 5.00 -3.53 1.72
N THR A 60 3.73 -3.42 1.35
CA THR A 60 3.00 -4.37 0.50
C THR A 60 2.36 -3.66 -0.68
N ALA A 61 1.58 -4.37 -1.49
CA ALA A 61 0.73 -3.83 -2.54
C ALA A 61 -0.42 -4.80 -2.82
N ASP A 62 -1.53 -4.28 -3.34
CA ASP A 62 -2.68 -5.07 -3.81
C ASP A 62 -2.28 -6.22 -4.74
N ILE A 63 -1.34 -5.98 -5.65
CA ILE A 63 -0.89 -6.91 -6.66
C ILE A 63 0.05 -8.00 -6.14
N TYR A 64 0.63 -7.86 -4.93
CA TYR A 64 1.61 -8.82 -4.42
C TYR A 64 0.93 -10.18 -4.16
N SER A 65 1.21 -11.14 -5.05
CA SER A 65 0.46 -12.39 -5.19
C SER A 65 -1.06 -12.17 -5.13
N HIS A 66 -1.57 -11.16 -5.86
CA HIS A 66 -2.99 -10.82 -5.95
C HIS A 66 -3.67 -10.68 -4.58
N GLY A 67 -3.03 -9.96 -3.67
CA GLY A 67 -3.55 -9.67 -2.33
C GLY A 67 -3.21 -10.73 -1.28
N MET A 68 -2.57 -11.84 -1.66
CA MET A 68 -2.15 -12.87 -0.69
C MET A 68 -1.12 -12.33 0.30
N SER A 69 -0.20 -11.46 -0.14
CA SER A 69 0.78 -10.81 0.75
C SER A 69 0.10 -10.02 1.88
N GLU A 70 -0.97 -9.27 1.57
CA GLU A 70 -1.76 -8.53 2.57
C GLU A 70 -2.46 -9.47 3.57
N ARG A 71 -2.95 -10.63 3.10
CA ARG A 71 -3.56 -11.67 3.97
C ARG A 71 -2.53 -12.33 4.89
N ILE A 72 -1.31 -12.58 4.40
CA ILE A 72 -0.20 -13.14 5.20
C ILE A 72 0.20 -12.16 6.31
N ILE A 73 0.28 -10.85 6.00
CA ILE A 73 0.51 -9.81 7.01
C ILE A 73 -0.59 -9.85 8.09
N ALA A 74 -1.86 -9.95 7.69
CA ALA A 74 -2.99 -10.09 8.61
C ALA A 74 -2.82 -11.27 9.57
N LYS A 75 -2.42 -12.42 9.01
CA LYS A 75 -2.21 -13.65 9.76
C LYS A 75 -1.06 -13.49 10.74
N ALA A 76 0.07 -12.89 10.33
CA ALA A 76 1.19 -12.62 11.21
C ALA A 76 0.80 -11.72 12.40
N ILE A 77 0.04 -10.64 12.14
CA ILE A 77 -0.42 -9.73 13.20
C ILE A 77 -1.23 -10.48 14.26
N LYS A 78 -2.16 -11.33 13.83
CA LYS A 78 -3.02 -12.12 14.74
C LYS A 78 -2.22 -13.23 15.43
N GLN A 79 -1.47 -14.02 14.67
CA GLN A 79 -0.74 -15.20 15.15
C GLN A 79 0.34 -14.85 16.17
N TYR A 80 1.06 -13.75 15.96
CA TYR A 80 2.13 -13.30 16.86
C TYR A 80 1.68 -12.22 17.85
N ASN A 81 0.37 -11.96 17.93
CA ASN A 81 -0.25 -10.97 18.81
C ASN A 81 0.44 -9.60 18.73
N ILE A 82 0.76 -9.16 17.52
CA ILE A 82 1.46 -7.90 17.27
C ILE A 82 0.45 -6.75 17.42
N PRO A 83 0.65 -5.81 18.35
CA PRO A 83 -0.25 -4.67 18.49
C PRO A 83 -0.23 -3.83 17.21
N ARG A 84 -1.40 -3.69 16.55
CA ARG A 84 -1.52 -2.98 15.27
C ARG A 84 -0.94 -1.56 15.32
N ASN A 85 -1.13 -0.85 16.42
CA ASN A 85 -0.63 0.52 16.63
C ASN A 85 0.91 0.63 16.70
N LYS A 86 1.63 -0.48 16.80
CA LYS A 86 3.10 -0.50 16.75
C LYS A 86 3.65 -0.63 15.32
N LEU A 87 2.80 -1.03 14.38
CA LEU A 87 3.17 -1.21 12.98
C LEU A 87 2.82 0.02 12.14
N VAL A 88 3.59 0.23 11.07
CA VAL A 88 3.29 1.17 10.00
C VAL A 88 3.14 0.36 8.72
N LEU A 89 1.92 0.28 8.17
CA LEU A 89 1.61 -0.48 6.97
C LEU A 89 1.52 0.44 5.75
N LEU A 90 2.35 0.17 4.76
CA LEU A 90 2.35 0.82 3.46
C LEU A 90 1.68 -0.14 2.46
N SER A 91 0.71 0.33 1.69
CA SER A 91 0.18 -0.41 0.54
C SER A 91 0.16 0.46 -0.72
N LYS A 92 -0.06 -0.18 -1.86
CA LYS A 92 -0.04 0.44 -3.18
C LYS A 92 -1.19 -0.07 -4.02
N CYS A 93 -1.71 0.79 -4.88
CA CYS A 93 -2.68 0.42 -5.90
C CYS A 93 -2.27 0.90 -7.29
N TYR A 94 -2.56 0.10 -8.31
CA TYR A 94 -2.51 0.48 -9.73
C TYR A 94 -2.94 -0.66 -10.66
N ASN A 95 -2.47 -1.88 -10.39
CA ASN A 95 -2.61 -2.99 -11.34
C ASN A 95 -3.96 -3.68 -11.13
N GLY A 96 -4.42 -4.33 -12.20
CA GLY A 96 -5.52 -5.28 -12.07
C GLY A 96 -5.11 -6.43 -11.19
N ILE A 97 -6.02 -6.90 -10.34
CA ILE A 97 -5.81 -8.09 -9.51
C ILE A 97 -6.87 -9.14 -9.85
N ASN A 98 -6.45 -10.39 -9.92
CA ASN A 98 -7.35 -11.53 -9.97
C ASN A 98 -7.12 -12.38 -8.73
N GLU A 99 -8.01 -12.26 -7.75
CA GLU A 99 -7.91 -13.01 -6.49
C GLU A 99 -8.31 -14.49 -6.64
N GLU A 100 -9.02 -14.84 -7.71
CA GLU A 100 -9.47 -16.21 -7.97
C GLU A 100 -8.34 -17.07 -8.55
N ASP A 101 -7.45 -16.45 -9.34
CA ASP A 101 -6.29 -17.13 -9.92
C ASP A 101 -4.99 -16.32 -9.76
N SER A 102 -4.26 -16.66 -8.70
CA SER A 102 -2.98 -16.04 -8.39
C SER A 102 -1.85 -16.43 -9.35
N SER A 103 -2.07 -17.41 -10.25
CA SER A 103 -1.08 -17.82 -11.26
C SER A 103 -1.04 -16.87 -12.46
N ILE A 104 -2.06 -16.02 -12.61
CA ILE A 104 -2.08 -15.01 -13.64
C ILE A 104 -0.91 -14.04 -13.39
N PRO A 105 0.04 -13.89 -14.34
CA PRO A 105 1.11 -12.90 -14.23
C PRO A 105 0.52 -11.50 -14.07
N VAL A 106 1.28 -10.56 -13.48
CA VAL A 106 0.86 -9.16 -13.20
C VAL A 106 -0.28 -8.73 -14.11
N ALA A 107 -1.50 -8.77 -13.56
CA ALA A 107 -2.71 -8.65 -14.36
C ALA A 107 -2.63 -7.30 -15.06
N THR A 108 -2.52 -7.40 -16.38
CA THR A 108 -2.51 -6.35 -17.40
C THR A 108 -2.28 -4.90 -16.93
N PHE A 109 -1.33 -4.22 -17.57
CA PHE A 109 -1.22 -2.75 -17.42
C PHE A 109 -2.27 -2.00 -18.24
N THR A 110 -3.11 -2.71 -18.98
CA THR A 110 -4.13 -2.15 -19.87
C THR A 110 -5.48 -2.14 -19.17
N ASN A 111 -6.13 -0.98 -19.17
CA ASN A 111 -7.44 -0.77 -18.58
C ASN A 111 -8.56 -1.09 -19.59
N ASP A 112 -8.64 -2.34 -20.03
CA ASP A 112 -9.57 -2.80 -21.06
C ASP A 112 -10.08 -4.23 -20.81
N GLY A 113 -10.96 -4.71 -21.70
CA GLY A 113 -11.48 -6.08 -21.68
C GLY A 113 -12.10 -6.46 -20.33
N GLU A 114 -11.72 -7.63 -19.82
CA GLU A 114 -12.22 -8.18 -18.55
C GLU A 114 -11.77 -7.36 -17.32
N MET A 115 -10.66 -6.62 -17.43
CA MET A 115 -10.08 -5.82 -16.35
C MET A 115 -10.41 -4.33 -16.49
N VAL A 116 -11.40 -3.97 -17.31
CA VAL A 116 -11.84 -2.58 -17.48
C VAL A 116 -12.29 -1.98 -16.14
N ASN A 117 -11.79 -0.78 -15.86
CA ASN A 117 -11.92 -0.06 -14.57
C ASN A 117 -11.24 -0.74 -13.37
N GLN A 118 -10.37 -1.72 -13.60
CA GLN A 118 -9.60 -2.41 -12.56
C GLN A 118 -8.10 -2.12 -12.67
N VAL A 119 -7.68 -1.21 -13.55
CA VAL A 119 -6.27 -0.82 -13.75
C VAL A 119 -6.18 0.71 -13.79
N GLY A 120 -5.05 1.25 -13.34
CA GLY A 120 -4.75 2.68 -13.35
C GLY A 120 -5.17 3.39 -12.06
N LEU A 121 -5.33 4.70 -12.13
CA LEU A 121 -5.60 5.59 -11.00
C LEU A 121 -6.90 6.38 -11.17
N SER A 122 -7.85 5.85 -11.95
CA SER A 122 -9.20 6.40 -12.01
C SER A 122 -9.83 6.41 -10.62
N ARG A 123 -10.74 7.37 -10.38
CA ARG A 123 -11.42 7.48 -9.08
C ARG A 123 -12.07 6.17 -8.65
N LYS A 124 -12.75 5.50 -9.57
CA LYS A 124 -13.44 4.23 -9.32
C LYS A 124 -12.45 3.16 -8.84
N HIS A 125 -11.37 2.95 -9.60
CA HIS A 125 -10.42 1.90 -9.29
C HIS A 125 -9.71 2.15 -7.95
N VAL A 126 -9.30 3.38 -7.66
CA VAL A 126 -8.58 3.70 -6.41
C VAL A 126 -9.43 3.39 -5.18
N PHE A 127 -10.72 3.76 -5.16
CA PHE A 127 -11.59 3.42 -4.03
C PHE A 127 -11.79 1.91 -3.89
N ASP A 128 -12.08 1.22 -5.00
CA ASP A 128 -12.27 -0.23 -4.99
C ASP A 128 -11.00 -0.96 -4.50
N ALA A 129 -9.82 -0.52 -4.92
CA ALA A 129 -8.54 -1.08 -4.50
C ALA A 129 -8.23 -0.82 -3.02
N VAL A 130 -8.48 0.40 -2.52
CA VAL A 130 -8.26 0.76 -1.11
C VAL A 130 -9.19 -0.03 -0.20
N GLU A 131 -10.48 -0.13 -0.54
CA GLU A 131 -11.44 -0.91 0.23
C GLU A 131 -10.99 -2.37 0.38
N LYS A 132 -10.55 -2.99 -0.72
CA LYS A 132 -10.04 -4.36 -0.70
C LYS A 132 -8.72 -4.49 0.07
N SER A 133 -7.78 -3.54 -0.08
CA SER A 133 -6.49 -3.54 0.63
C SER A 133 -6.61 -3.29 2.14
N VAL A 134 -7.68 -2.63 2.60
CA VAL A 134 -8.03 -2.52 4.03
C VAL A 134 -8.79 -3.76 4.50
N GLY A 135 -9.67 -4.31 3.64
CA GLY A 135 -10.47 -5.50 3.94
C GLY A 135 -9.65 -6.78 4.09
N ARG A 136 -8.64 -7.01 3.23
CA ARG A 136 -7.76 -8.20 3.28
C ARG A 136 -7.04 -8.37 4.62
N PRO A 137 -6.34 -7.36 5.15
CA PRO A 137 -5.75 -7.46 6.47
C PRO A 137 -6.77 -7.24 7.60
N GLY A 138 -7.94 -6.69 7.29
CA GLY A 138 -9.00 -6.38 8.27
C GLY A 138 -8.60 -5.24 9.21
N THR A 139 -7.81 -4.28 8.72
CA THR A 139 -7.29 -3.15 9.49
C THR A 139 -6.93 -1.98 8.57
N TYR A 140 -6.70 -0.79 9.14
CA TYR A 140 -6.32 0.39 8.38
C TYR A 140 -4.91 0.26 7.79
N ILE A 141 -4.62 1.02 6.73
CA ILE A 141 -3.27 1.24 6.20
C ILE A 141 -2.78 2.62 6.67
N ASP A 142 -1.48 2.77 6.94
CA ASP A 142 -0.92 4.06 7.39
C ASP A 142 -0.55 4.94 6.21
N VAL A 143 -0.07 4.30 5.13
CA VAL A 143 0.37 4.98 3.92
C VAL A 143 -0.14 4.28 2.67
N LEU A 144 -0.85 5.04 1.83
CA LEU A 144 -1.16 4.63 0.47
C LEU A 144 -0.19 5.29 -0.52
N GLN A 145 0.33 4.51 -1.44
CA GLN A 145 1.17 4.97 -2.54
C GLN A 145 0.54 4.59 -3.88
N ILE A 146 0.79 5.38 -4.92
CA ILE A 146 0.47 4.97 -6.28
C ILE A 146 1.55 4.04 -6.80
N HIS A 147 1.21 2.83 -7.23
CA HIS A 147 2.22 1.85 -7.62
C HIS A 147 2.96 2.31 -8.90
N ARG A 148 2.25 3.00 -9.80
CA ARG A 148 2.76 3.57 -11.05
C ARG A 148 2.09 4.91 -11.35
N LEU A 149 2.72 5.70 -12.22
CA LEU A 149 2.14 6.94 -12.71
C LEU A 149 1.19 6.59 -13.84
N ASP A 150 -0.09 6.85 -13.63
CA ASP A 150 -1.10 6.78 -14.68
C ASP A 150 -0.99 8.03 -15.58
N ARG A 151 -0.85 7.80 -16.89
CA ARG A 151 -0.76 8.85 -17.91
C ARG A 151 -2.07 9.04 -18.68
N GLU A 152 -3.02 8.13 -18.52
CA GLU A 152 -4.33 8.16 -19.17
C GLU A 152 -5.34 8.89 -18.28
N THR A 153 -5.24 8.74 -16.96
CA THR A 153 -6.07 9.47 -16.01
C THR A 153 -5.55 10.91 -15.80
N PRO A 154 -6.41 11.95 -15.87
CA PRO A 154 -6.02 13.33 -15.58
C PRO A 154 -5.40 13.47 -14.18
N ARG A 155 -4.30 14.24 -14.06
CA ARG A 155 -3.55 14.38 -12.80
C ARG A 155 -4.41 14.99 -11.69
N GLU A 156 -5.30 15.91 -12.05
CA GLU A 156 -6.23 16.55 -11.12
C GLU A 156 -7.21 15.53 -10.54
N GLU A 157 -7.65 14.55 -11.33
CA GLU A 157 -8.49 13.46 -10.83
C GLU A 157 -7.70 12.57 -9.88
N ILE A 158 -6.50 12.14 -10.26
CA ILE A 158 -5.61 11.31 -9.43
C ILE A 158 -5.38 11.99 -8.07
N MET A 159 -5.00 13.27 -8.07
CA MET A 159 -4.72 13.98 -6.83
C MET A 159 -5.97 14.20 -5.97
N ARG A 160 -7.14 14.44 -6.59
CA ARG A 160 -8.41 14.55 -5.86
C ARG A 160 -8.80 13.22 -5.22
N VAL A 161 -8.76 12.10 -5.96
CA VAL A 161 -9.14 10.82 -5.37
C VAL A 161 -8.20 10.42 -4.23
N LEU A 162 -6.89 10.65 -4.38
CA LEU A 162 -5.95 10.39 -3.30
C LEU A 162 -6.29 11.23 -2.05
N ASN A 163 -6.58 12.53 -2.22
CA ASN A 163 -7.01 13.38 -1.11
C ASN A 163 -8.29 12.87 -0.45
N ASP A 164 -9.30 12.51 -1.25
CA ASP A 164 -10.58 12.04 -0.74
C ASP A 164 -10.45 10.73 0.05
N VAL A 165 -9.53 9.84 -0.33
CA VAL A 165 -9.23 8.63 0.45
C VAL A 165 -8.69 8.97 1.83
N VAL A 166 -7.83 9.99 1.96
CA VAL A 166 -7.32 10.44 3.27
C VAL A 166 -8.45 11.01 4.12
N GLU A 167 -9.29 11.85 3.54
CA GLU A 167 -10.38 12.52 4.26
C GLU A 167 -11.48 11.54 4.69
N LYS A 168 -11.80 10.55 3.86
CA LYS A 168 -12.90 9.61 4.08
C LYS A 168 -12.51 8.41 4.96
N ASP A 169 -11.36 7.81 4.69
CA ASP A 169 -10.97 6.52 5.31
C ASP A 169 -9.97 6.71 6.48
N GLY A 170 -9.61 7.96 6.80
CA GLY A 170 -8.77 8.29 7.94
C GLY A 170 -7.31 7.83 7.78
N LEU A 171 -6.81 7.69 6.55
CA LEU A 171 -5.43 7.29 6.29
C LEU A 171 -4.44 8.34 6.84
N GLY A 172 -3.34 7.87 7.44
CA GLY A 172 -2.41 8.74 8.16
C GLY A 172 -1.53 9.62 7.26
N THR A 173 -1.10 9.16 6.09
CA THR A 173 -0.22 9.93 5.17
C THR A 173 -0.24 9.35 3.75
N LEU A 174 -0.23 10.19 2.71
CA LEU A 174 0.02 9.76 1.33
C LEU A 174 1.47 10.01 0.94
N VAL A 175 2.10 9.07 0.24
CA VAL A 175 3.45 9.26 -0.30
C VAL A 175 3.47 8.90 -1.80
N PRO A 176 3.66 9.89 -2.70
CA PRO A 176 3.99 9.60 -4.09
C PRO A 176 5.39 8.95 -4.16
N VAL A 177 5.56 7.94 -5.01
CA VAL A 177 6.84 7.25 -5.13
C VAL A 177 7.91 8.21 -5.69
N PRO A 178 9.16 8.22 -5.19
CA PRO A 178 10.13 9.30 -5.45
C PRO A 178 10.35 9.68 -6.93
N TRP A 179 10.31 8.71 -7.85
CA TRP A 179 10.49 8.93 -9.29
C TRP A 179 9.31 9.67 -9.97
N GLN A 180 8.17 9.82 -9.32
CA GLN A 180 6.97 10.46 -9.87
C GLN A 180 6.79 11.91 -9.40
N LEU A 181 7.53 12.35 -8.38
CA LEU A 181 7.42 13.69 -7.79
C LEU A 181 7.73 14.82 -8.78
N GLY A 182 8.57 14.56 -9.80
CA GLY A 182 8.82 15.50 -10.89
C GLY A 182 7.56 15.85 -11.69
N SER A 183 6.69 14.86 -11.91
CA SER A 183 5.45 14.98 -12.71
C SER A 183 4.29 15.66 -11.96
N PHE A 184 4.30 15.62 -10.62
CA PHE A 184 3.29 16.22 -9.74
C PHE A 184 3.71 17.56 -9.12
N SER A 185 4.87 18.09 -9.48
CA SER A 185 5.40 19.37 -8.96
C SER A 185 4.43 20.56 -9.12
N ARG A 186 3.53 20.54 -10.11
CA ARG A 186 2.46 21.53 -10.32
C ARG A 186 1.16 21.31 -9.53
N CYS A 187 0.95 20.16 -8.90
CA CYS A 187 -0.30 19.81 -8.20
C CYS A 187 -0.27 20.09 -6.68
N ARG A 188 0.78 20.73 -6.15
CA ARG A 188 0.93 20.99 -4.70
C ARG A 188 -0.07 21.99 -4.12
N THR A 189 -0.91 22.61 -4.93
CA THR A 189 -1.88 23.61 -4.52
C THR A 189 -3.22 23.39 -5.22
N LEU A 190 -4.00 22.42 -4.74
CA LEU A 190 -5.45 22.52 -4.90
C LEU A 190 -5.95 23.40 -3.74
N PRO A 191 -6.60 24.55 -4.02
CA PRO A 191 -7.10 25.41 -2.96
C PRO A 191 -8.18 24.67 -2.17
N ARG A 192 -8.10 24.71 -0.83
CA ARG A 192 -9.22 24.35 0.04
C ARG A 192 -10.39 25.25 -0.36
N ARG A 193 -11.51 24.67 -0.83
CA ARG A 193 -12.79 25.36 -0.70
C ARG A 193 -13.10 25.34 0.80
N MET A 194 -12.96 26.50 1.44
CA MET A 194 -13.64 26.75 2.69
C MET A 194 -15.11 26.87 2.33
N ASP A 195 -15.90 25.86 2.68
CA ASP A 195 -17.34 25.97 2.64
C ASP A 195 -17.75 26.81 3.85
N ASP A 196 -17.82 28.12 3.64
CA ASP A 196 -18.56 29.05 4.50
C ASP A 196 -20.05 28.83 4.23
N THR A 197 -20.68 27.96 5.02
CA THR A 197 -22.14 27.98 5.22
C THR A 197 -22.44 27.93 6.70
N SER A 198 -22.26 29.07 7.34
CA SER A 198 -23.08 29.47 8.48
C SER A 198 -24.16 30.42 7.97
N LEU A 199 -25.40 29.92 7.88
CA LEU A 199 -26.68 30.60 8.11
C LEU A 199 -27.79 29.52 8.11
#